data_AF-A0A7C4MKY0-F1
#
_entry.id   AF-A0A7C4MKY0-F1
#
_cell.length_a   1.000
_cell.length_b   1.000
_cell.length_c   1.000
_cell.angle_alpha   90.00
_cell.angle_beta   90.00
_cell.angle_gamma   90.00
#
_symmetry.space_group_name_H-M   'P 1'
#
loop_
_entity.id
_entity.type
_entity.pdbx_description
1 polymer ?
#
loop_
_entity_poly.entity_id
_entity_poly.type
_entity_poly.pdbx_seq_one_letter_code
_entity_poly.pdbx_strand_id
1 'polypeptide(L)'
;MDKNILDKRKYFLEIFCKAEKKYGAYKKRLAGEGWKEDWMTLIATILSAQTRDETTIPVAETLFKRYSKVDMLAKAKLHDVENTIRRVNFYKNKSKNIIGAAKWLIENGHKDGSVPDTIEELIKIPGVGRKTANLIIAEVHNKDGICVDTHVHRIANVFEFVNTKNPKETEFELMKIVPKKYWSRINRIFVLWGKEVKGRNKNKFLERLNE
;
A
#
# COMPACT_ATOMS: atom_id res chain seq x y z
N MET A 1 -5.76 15.67 26.09
CA MET A 1 -5.18 15.73 24.72
C MET A 1 -4.96 17.19 24.38
N ASP A 2 -3.79 17.57 23.86
CA ASP A 2 -3.44 18.95 23.52
C ASP A 2 -4.52 19.59 22.62
N LYS A 3 -4.93 20.84 22.93
CA LYS A 3 -5.94 21.61 22.19
C LYS A 3 -5.63 21.67 20.69
N ASN A 4 -4.35 21.80 20.35
CA ASN A 4 -3.88 21.78 18.96
C ASN A 4 -4.18 20.43 18.25
N ILE A 5 -4.02 19.31 18.95
CA ILE A 5 -4.31 17.98 18.39
C ILE A 5 -5.82 17.79 18.21
N LEU A 6 -6.64 18.30 19.13
CA LEU A 6 -8.10 18.25 19.02
C LEU A 6 -8.61 19.03 17.80
N ASP A 7 -8.08 20.24 17.59
CA ASP A 7 -8.44 21.08 16.45
C ASP A 7 -8.02 20.42 15.13
N LYS A 8 -6.78 19.90 15.06
CA LYS A 8 -6.29 19.11 13.92
C LYS A 8 -7.13 17.87 13.66
N ARG A 9 -7.55 17.15 14.71
CA ARG A 9 -8.42 15.97 14.58
C ARG A 9 -9.78 16.34 14.03
N LYS A 10 -10.39 17.42 14.52
CA LYS A 10 -11.68 17.90 14.02
C LYS A 10 -11.60 18.26 12.54
N TYR A 11 -10.57 19.01 12.16
CA TYR A 11 -10.35 19.41 10.78
C TYR A 11 -10.01 18.21 9.86
N PHE A 12 -9.17 17.27 10.33
CA PHE A 12 -8.94 16.01 9.62
C PHE A 12 -10.25 15.28 9.35
N LEU A 13 -11.11 15.11 10.36
CA LEU A 13 -12.37 14.40 10.22
C LEU A 13 -13.32 15.09 9.23
N GLU A 14 -13.37 16.42 9.23
CA GLU A 14 -14.18 17.17 8.28
C GLU A 14 -13.79 16.85 6.82
N ILE A 15 -12.49 16.90 6.52
CA ILE A 15 -11.98 16.65 5.17
C ILE A 15 -12.04 15.15 4.83
N PHE A 16 -11.61 14.30 5.76
CA PHE A 16 -11.53 12.87 5.56
C PHE A 16 -12.91 12.25 5.33
N CYS A 17 -13.94 12.65 6.09
CA CYS A 17 -15.29 12.14 5.89
C CYS A 17 -15.87 12.53 4.52
N LYS A 18 -15.56 13.73 4.00
CA LYS A 18 -15.93 14.14 2.63
C LYS A 18 -15.25 13.25 1.60
N ALA A 19 -13.94 13.06 1.72
CA ALA A 19 -13.16 12.18 0.86
C ALA A 19 -13.63 10.72 0.94
N GLU A 20 -13.93 10.23 2.13
CA GLU A 20 -14.42 8.88 2.38
C GLU A 20 -15.83 8.67 1.79
N LYS A 21 -16.73 9.66 1.87
CA LYS A 21 -18.04 9.57 1.22
C LYS A 21 -17.90 9.42 -0.30
N LYS A 22 -16.99 10.17 -0.92
CA LYS A 22 -16.75 10.13 -2.36
C LYS A 22 -16.00 8.87 -2.79
N TYR A 23 -14.86 8.58 -2.18
CA TYR A 23 -13.94 7.52 -2.60
C TYR A 23 -14.13 6.18 -1.88
N GLY A 24 -14.84 6.15 -0.75
CA GLY A 24 -15.09 4.92 0.00
C GLY A 24 -16.01 3.94 -0.72
N ALA A 25 -16.94 4.47 -1.53
CA ALA A 25 -17.81 3.66 -2.38
C ALA A 25 -17.15 3.23 -3.71
N TYR A 26 -15.95 3.73 -4.04
CA TYR A 26 -15.28 3.36 -5.28
C TYR A 26 -14.87 1.89 -5.24
N LYS A 27 -15.45 1.12 -6.16
CA LYS A 27 -15.13 -0.30 -6.39
C LYS A 27 -13.76 -0.54 -7.04
N LYS A 28 -12.97 0.51 -7.28
CA LYS A 28 -11.67 0.37 -7.94
C LYS A 28 -10.71 -0.36 -7.02
N ARG A 29 -10.30 -1.56 -7.43
CA ARG A 29 -9.30 -2.39 -6.74
C ARG A 29 -7.91 -1.75 -6.84
N LEU A 30 -7.18 -1.68 -5.72
CA LEU A 30 -5.75 -1.37 -5.74
C LEU A 30 -4.94 -2.66 -5.89
N ALA A 31 -3.72 -2.55 -6.43
CA ALA A 31 -2.91 -3.73 -6.73
C ALA A 31 -2.60 -4.61 -5.50
N GLY A 32 -2.57 -4.03 -4.30
CA GLY A 32 -2.30 -4.74 -3.06
C GLY A 32 -3.54 -5.27 -2.34
N GLU A 33 -4.69 -5.41 -3.00
CA GLU A 33 -5.96 -5.79 -2.34
C GLU A 33 -6.64 -6.97 -3.06
N GLY A 34 -7.48 -7.72 -2.33
CA GLY A 34 -8.42 -8.69 -2.90
C GLY A 34 -7.79 -9.91 -3.56
N TRP A 35 -6.62 -10.34 -3.07
CA TRP A 35 -6.00 -11.61 -3.50
C TRP A 35 -6.40 -12.76 -2.58
N LYS A 36 -6.34 -13.99 -3.10
CA LYS A 36 -6.83 -15.18 -2.41
C LYS A 36 -5.95 -15.61 -1.23
N GLU A 37 -4.65 -15.38 -1.33
CA GLU A 37 -3.65 -15.81 -0.35
C GLU A 37 -2.71 -14.65 -0.02
N ASP A 38 -2.22 -14.60 1.22
CA ASP A 38 -1.45 -13.47 1.76
C ASP A 38 -0.18 -13.18 0.96
N TRP A 39 0.54 -14.23 0.56
CA TRP A 39 1.73 -14.09 -0.27
C TRP A 39 1.41 -13.44 -1.62
N MET A 40 0.23 -13.66 -2.20
CA MET A 40 -0.17 -13.02 -3.46
C MET A 40 -0.32 -11.51 -3.25
N THR A 41 -0.91 -11.10 -2.13
CA THR A 41 -1.02 -9.70 -1.71
C THR A 41 0.37 -9.06 -1.56
N LEU A 42 1.30 -9.76 -0.93
CA LEU A 42 2.70 -9.33 -0.78
C LEU A 42 3.38 -9.13 -2.14
N ILE A 43 3.33 -10.14 -3.02
CA ILE A 43 3.96 -10.10 -4.33
C ILE A 43 3.35 -9.00 -5.21
N ALA A 44 2.02 -8.88 -5.25
CA ALA A 44 1.35 -7.84 -6.01
C ALA A 44 1.70 -6.43 -5.49
N THR A 45 1.87 -6.28 -4.17
CA THR A 45 2.31 -5.01 -3.58
C THR A 45 3.74 -4.66 -4.00
N ILE A 46 4.68 -5.62 -4.02
CA ILE A 46 6.05 -5.42 -4.51
C ILE A 46 6.03 -5.01 -6.00
N LEU A 47 5.17 -5.65 -6.81
CA LEU A 47 5.01 -5.32 -8.22
C LEU A 47 4.41 -3.92 -8.43
N SER A 48 3.51 -3.47 -7.55
CA SER A 48 2.83 -2.17 -7.65
C SER A 48 3.76 -0.97 -7.43
N ALA A 49 4.91 -1.17 -6.79
CA ALA A 49 5.84 -0.08 -6.51
C ALA A 49 6.24 0.63 -7.81
N GLN A 50 5.83 1.89 -7.96
CA GLN A 50 6.05 2.70 -9.18
C GLN A 50 5.48 2.04 -10.46
N THR A 51 4.41 1.27 -10.37
CA THR A 51 3.68 0.70 -11.51
C THR A 51 2.19 0.93 -11.32
N ARG A 52 1.49 1.34 -12.38
CA ARG A 52 0.06 1.64 -12.32
C ARG A 52 -0.74 0.37 -12.00
N ASP A 53 -1.83 0.49 -11.25
CA ASP A 53 -2.66 -0.66 -10.87
C ASP A 53 -3.25 -1.37 -12.11
N GLU A 54 -3.61 -0.60 -13.14
CA GLU A 54 -4.13 -1.10 -14.43
C GLU A 54 -3.12 -1.99 -15.17
N THR A 55 -1.84 -1.87 -14.85
CA THR A 55 -0.79 -2.76 -15.36
C THR A 55 -0.46 -3.87 -14.37
N THR A 56 -0.36 -3.54 -13.08
CA THR A 56 0.04 -4.48 -12.03
C THR A 56 -0.94 -5.61 -11.86
N ILE A 57 -2.25 -5.33 -11.76
CA ILE A 57 -3.29 -6.32 -11.48
C ILE A 57 -3.32 -7.43 -12.54
N PRO A 58 -3.47 -7.14 -13.85
CA PRO A 58 -3.55 -8.20 -14.85
C PRO A 58 -2.22 -8.99 -14.99
N VAL A 59 -1.08 -8.34 -14.73
CA VAL A 59 0.22 -9.02 -14.71
C VAL A 59 0.32 -9.98 -13.51
N ALA A 60 -0.08 -9.53 -12.32
CA ALA A 60 -0.11 -10.36 -11.12
C ALA A 60 -1.08 -11.55 -11.28
N GLU A 61 -2.26 -11.36 -11.86
CA GLU A 61 -3.18 -12.46 -12.20
C GLU A 61 -2.53 -13.48 -13.14
N THR A 62 -1.82 -13.02 -14.17
CA THR A 62 -1.08 -13.90 -15.08
C THR A 62 0.01 -14.68 -14.34
N LEU A 63 0.75 -14.00 -13.46
CA LEU A 63 1.78 -14.60 -12.65
C LEU A 63 1.21 -15.68 -11.72
N PHE A 64 0.14 -15.40 -10.99
CA PHE A 64 -0.46 -16.33 -10.03
C PHE A 64 -1.20 -17.49 -10.70
N LYS A 65 -1.68 -17.31 -11.94
CA LYS A 65 -2.15 -18.44 -12.77
C LYS A 65 -1.02 -19.40 -13.12
N ARG A 66 0.19 -18.88 -13.38
CA ARG A 66 1.38 -19.69 -13.70
C ARG A 66 2.00 -20.32 -12.45
N TYR A 67 2.00 -19.61 -11.33
CA TYR A 67 2.54 -20.03 -10.05
C TYR A 67 1.44 -19.96 -9.00
N SER A 68 0.69 -21.05 -8.85
CA SER A 68 -0.50 -21.09 -7.99
C SER A 68 -0.19 -21.26 -6.50
N LYS A 69 1.06 -21.56 -6.16
CA LYS A 69 1.57 -21.67 -4.79
C LYS A 69 2.90 -20.92 -4.65
N VAL A 70 3.17 -20.42 -3.45
CA VAL A 70 4.43 -19.72 -3.14
C VAL A 70 5.67 -20.58 -3.43
N ASP A 71 5.60 -21.91 -3.23
CA ASP A 71 6.71 -22.81 -3.50
C ASP A 71 7.06 -22.90 -4.99
N MET A 72 6.06 -22.81 -5.87
CA MET A 72 6.26 -22.78 -7.32
C MET A 72 6.97 -21.50 -7.74
N LEU A 73 6.60 -20.35 -7.15
CA LEU A 73 7.28 -19.08 -7.42
C LEU A 73 8.71 -19.08 -6.88
N ALA A 74 8.94 -19.67 -5.70
CA ALA A 74 10.28 -19.80 -5.10
C ALA A 74 11.25 -20.62 -5.98
N LYS A 75 10.73 -21.61 -6.71
CA LYS A 75 11.48 -22.49 -7.64
C LYS A 75 11.50 -21.97 -9.08
N ALA A 76 10.84 -20.84 -9.36
CA ALA A 76 10.70 -20.34 -10.72
C ALA A 76 12.04 -19.93 -11.34
N LYS A 77 12.21 -20.19 -12.63
CA LYS A 77 13.36 -19.67 -13.39
C LYS A 77 13.22 -18.17 -13.53
N LEU A 78 14.29 -17.43 -13.27
CA LEU A 78 14.29 -15.97 -13.34
C LEU A 78 13.79 -15.45 -14.69
N HIS A 79 14.25 -16.03 -15.79
CA HIS A 79 13.86 -15.62 -17.15
C HIS A 79 12.36 -15.79 -17.42
N ASP A 80 11.74 -16.86 -16.90
CA ASP A 80 10.30 -17.09 -17.04
C ASP A 80 9.48 -16.03 -16.31
N VAL A 81 9.91 -15.66 -15.11
CA VAL A 81 9.27 -14.60 -14.32
C VAL A 81 9.47 -13.24 -15.00
N GLU A 82 10.69 -12.93 -15.45
CA GLU A 82 10.99 -11.69 -16.19
C GLU A 82 10.08 -11.52 -17.42
N ASN A 83 9.89 -12.58 -18.21
CA ASN A 83 9.00 -12.55 -19.36
C ASN A 83 7.54 -12.36 -18.94
N THR A 84 7.11 -13.03 -17.86
CA THR A 84 5.73 -12.95 -17.35
C THR A 84 5.40 -11.53 -16.86
N ILE A 85 6.34 -10.86 -16.18
CA ILE A 85 6.10 -9.54 -15.58
C ILE A 85 6.73 -8.37 -16.35
N ARG A 86 7.14 -8.58 -17.62
CA ARG A 86 7.88 -7.61 -18.43
C ARG A 86 7.22 -6.23 -18.55
N ARG A 87 5.90 -6.15 -18.44
CA ARG A 87 5.13 -4.89 -18.49
C ARG A 87 5.24 -4.04 -17.20
N VAL A 88 5.71 -4.63 -16.10
CA VAL A 88 5.89 -3.93 -14.83
C VAL A 88 7.17 -3.10 -14.87
N ASN A 89 7.14 -1.87 -14.35
CA ASN A 89 8.35 -1.04 -14.30
C ASN A 89 9.41 -1.71 -13.43
N PHE A 90 10.67 -1.64 -13.86
CA PHE A 90 11.81 -2.28 -13.19
C PHE A 90 11.66 -3.81 -13.06
N TYR A 91 11.01 -4.47 -14.03
CA TYR A 91 10.70 -5.90 -13.98
C TYR A 91 11.90 -6.79 -13.69
N LYS A 92 13.11 -6.48 -14.19
CA LYS A 92 14.32 -7.30 -13.92
C LYS A 92 14.61 -7.40 -12.42
N ASN A 93 14.67 -6.26 -11.73
CA ASN A 93 14.90 -6.23 -10.29
C ASN A 93 13.71 -6.80 -9.53
N LYS A 94 12.48 -6.48 -9.96
CA LYS A 94 11.28 -7.03 -9.32
C LYS A 94 11.17 -8.54 -9.47
N SER A 95 11.59 -9.12 -10.58
CA SER A 95 11.60 -10.58 -10.79
C SER A 95 12.50 -11.27 -9.76
N LYS A 96 13.70 -10.72 -9.54
CA LYS A 96 14.60 -11.19 -8.47
C LYS A 96 13.97 -11.04 -7.09
N ASN A 97 13.36 -9.89 -6.81
CA ASN A 97 12.73 -9.62 -5.51
C ASN A 97 11.56 -10.56 -5.24
N ILE A 98 10.65 -10.81 -6.18
CA ILE A 98 9.47 -11.65 -5.92
C ILE A 98 9.83 -13.13 -5.79
N ILE A 99 10.83 -13.61 -6.54
CA ILE A 99 11.39 -14.95 -6.35
C ILE A 99 12.08 -15.04 -4.99
N GLY A 100 12.89 -14.03 -4.64
CA GLY A 100 13.57 -13.94 -3.34
C GLY A 100 12.60 -13.88 -2.17
N ALA A 101 11.50 -13.12 -2.29
CA ALA A 101 10.43 -13.04 -1.31
C ALA A 101 9.76 -14.40 -1.11
N ALA A 102 9.42 -15.09 -2.21
CA ALA A 102 8.86 -16.43 -2.13
C ALA A 102 9.84 -17.41 -1.46
N LYS A 103 11.13 -17.39 -1.80
CA LYS A 103 12.16 -18.21 -1.15
C LYS A 103 12.26 -17.93 0.35
N TRP A 104 12.33 -16.64 0.71
CA TRP A 104 12.40 -16.22 2.10
C TRP A 104 11.20 -16.74 2.90
N LEU A 105 9.98 -16.66 2.35
CA LEU A 105 8.78 -17.19 3.00
C LEU A 105 8.91 -18.71 3.25
N ILE A 106 9.34 -19.48 2.24
CA ILE A 106 9.55 -20.94 2.37
C ILE A 106 10.60 -21.27 3.45
N GLU A 107 11.72 -20.56 3.43
CA GLU A 107 12.85 -20.75 4.35
C GLU A 107 12.50 -20.40 5.80
N ASN A 108 11.57 -19.46 6.01
CA ASN A 108 11.12 -19.00 7.32
C ASN A 108 9.77 -19.60 7.75
N GLY A 109 9.38 -20.75 7.17
CA GLY A 109 8.23 -21.53 7.66
C GLY A 109 6.86 -21.17 7.06
N HIS A 110 6.78 -20.22 6.14
CA HIS A 110 5.54 -19.74 5.52
C HIS A 110 5.18 -20.50 4.22
N LYS A 111 5.32 -21.83 4.24
CA LYS A 111 5.04 -22.68 3.06
C LYS A 111 3.56 -22.80 2.71
N ASP A 112 2.71 -22.53 3.69
CA ASP A 112 1.25 -22.48 3.57
C ASP A 112 0.74 -21.21 2.88
N GLY A 113 1.63 -20.26 2.57
CA GLY A 113 1.29 -19.01 1.90
C GLY A 113 0.96 -17.86 2.85
N SER A 114 1.10 -18.07 4.17
CA SER A 114 1.04 -17.00 5.17
C SER A 114 2.18 -16.00 4.99
N VAL A 115 2.07 -14.83 5.62
CA VAL A 115 3.15 -13.83 5.66
C VAL A 115 3.35 -13.33 7.09
N PRO A 116 4.55 -12.89 7.49
CA PRO A 116 4.80 -12.36 8.82
C PRO A 116 3.85 -11.20 9.18
N ASP A 117 3.58 -11.05 10.47
CA ASP A 117 2.59 -10.12 11.01
C ASP A 117 3.21 -8.99 11.85
N THR A 118 4.53 -8.80 11.71
CA THR A 118 5.32 -7.71 12.29
C THR A 118 6.10 -6.97 11.22
N ILE A 119 6.33 -5.67 11.43
CA ILE A 119 7.10 -4.84 10.49
C ILE A 119 8.55 -5.31 10.44
N GLU A 120 9.12 -5.69 11.57
CA GLU A 120 10.50 -6.10 11.76
C GLU A 120 10.84 -7.34 10.93
N GLU A 121 9.92 -8.30 10.82
CA GLU A 121 10.08 -9.47 9.96
C GLU A 121 9.81 -9.12 8.50
N LEU A 122 8.73 -8.39 8.22
CA LEU A 122 8.33 -8.05 6.85
C LEU A 122 9.43 -7.29 6.09
N ILE A 123 10.15 -6.37 6.73
CA ILE A 123 11.23 -5.60 6.07
C ILE A 123 12.48 -6.44 5.74
N LYS A 124 12.60 -7.66 6.26
CA LYS A 124 13.67 -8.61 5.88
C LYS A 124 13.39 -9.27 4.53
N ILE A 125 12.14 -9.24 4.06
CA ILE A 125 11.72 -9.86 2.82
C ILE A 125 12.25 -9.06 1.62
N PRO A 126 12.91 -9.69 0.63
CA PRO A 126 13.38 -9.01 -0.57
C PRO A 126 12.29 -8.20 -1.29
N GLY A 127 12.57 -6.92 -1.54
CA GLY A 127 11.64 -6.00 -2.18
C GLY A 127 10.58 -5.38 -1.25
N VAL A 128 10.61 -5.67 0.04
CA VAL A 128 9.70 -5.09 1.04
C VAL A 128 10.39 -3.97 1.80
N GLY A 129 9.89 -2.75 1.61
CA GLY A 129 10.22 -1.61 2.48
C GLY A 129 9.13 -1.35 3.50
N ARG A 130 9.36 -0.40 4.42
CA ARG A 130 8.43 -0.07 5.52
C ARG A 130 6.99 0.21 5.06
N LYS A 131 6.81 0.90 3.93
CA LYS A 131 5.48 1.16 3.36
C LYS A 131 4.76 -0.12 2.91
N THR A 132 5.48 -1.02 2.25
CA THR A 132 4.95 -2.33 1.86
C THR A 132 4.60 -3.14 3.10
N ALA A 133 5.47 -3.16 4.10
CA ALA A 133 5.22 -3.85 5.37
C ALA A 133 3.95 -3.31 6.06
N ASN A 134 3.80 -1.98 6.20
CA ASN A 134 2.60 -1.37 6.77
C ASN A 134 1.32 -1.69 5.98
N LEU A 135 1.40 -1.78 4.65
CA LEU A 135 0.25 -2.20 3.84
C LEU A 135 -0.15 -3.64 4.16
N ILE A 136 0.81 -4.56 4.31
CA ILE A 136 0.54 -5.96 4.62
C ILE A 136 -0.03 -6.12 6.03
N ILE A 137 0.51 -5.40 7.02
CA ILE A 137 -0.07 -5.35 8.37
C ILE A 137 -1.54 -4.91 8.35
N ALA A 138 -1.87 -3.89 7.56
CA ALA A 138 -3.23 -3.38 7.47
C ALA A 138 -4.16 -4.29 6.65
N GLU A 139 -3.73 -4.73 5.47
CA GLU A 139 -4.60 -5.43 4.51
C GLU A 139 -4.71 -6.93 4.79
N VAL A 140 -3.60 -7.58 5.14
CA VAL A 140 -3.58 -9.03 5.38
C VAL A 140 -3.98 -9.33 6.82
N HIS A 141 -3.35 -8.65 7.77
CA HIS A 141 -3.51 -8.96 9.19
C HIS A 141 -4.64 -8.16 9.87
N ASN A 142 -5.28 -7.24 9.15
CA ASN A 142 -6.31 -6.35 9.68
C ASN A 142 -5.86 -5.61 10.97
N LYS A 143 -4.55 -5.34 11.09
CA LYS A 143 -3.97 -4.67 12.26
C LYS A 143 -3.92 -3.17 12.05
N ASP A 144 -3.97 -2.44 13.17
CA ASP A 144 -3.85 -0.99 13.22
C ASP A 144 -2.51 -0.53 12.60
N GLY A 145 -2.56 0.11 11.43
CA GLY A 145 -1.38 0.71 10.80
C GLY A 145 -1.76 1.81 9.81
N ILE A 146 -1.04 2.93 9.83
CA ILE A 146 -1.20 4.00 8.84
C ILE A 146 -0.16 3.80 7.75
N CYS A 147 -0.58 3.22 6.61
CA CYS A 147 0.28 3.12 5.44
C CYS A 147 0.45 4.51 4.80
N VAL A 148 1.62 5.14 4.99
CA VAL A 148 1.92 6.44 4.36
C VAL A 148 2.71 6.25 3.08
N ASP A 149 2.05 6.52 1.96
CA ASP A 149 2.69 6.60 0.65
C ASP A 149 2.86 8.06 0.20
N THR A 150 3.27 8.27 -1.05
CA THR A 150 3.47 9.64 -1.58
C THR A 150 2.16 10.45 -1.63
N HIS A 151 1.01 9.81 -1.86
CA HIS A 151 -0.28 10.49 -1.85
C HIS A 151 -0.71 10.85 -0.44
N VAL A 152 -0.62 9.91 0.51
CA VAL A 152 -0.94 10.17 1.92
C VAL A 152 -0.04 11.26 2.49
N HIS A 153 1.28 11.13 2.30
CA HIS A 153 2.25 12.12 2.75
C HIS A 153 1.95 13.50 2.17
N ARG A 154 1.71 13.58 0.86
CA ARG A 154 1.42 14.85 0.17
C ARG A 154 0.11 15.47 0.68
N ILE A 155 -0.98 14.70 0.72
CA ILE A 155 -2.29 15.22 1.12
C ILE A 155 -2.26 15.66 2.59
N ALA A 156 -1.65 14.87 3.47
CA ALA A 156 -1.55 15.20 4.88
C ALA A 156 -0.80 16.52 5.13
N ASN A 157 0.23 16.82 4.34
CA ASN A 157 0.95 18.10 4.41
C ASN A 157 0.20 19.24 3.67
N VAL A 158 -0.44 18.99 2.52
CA VAL A 158 -1.23 20.00 1.78
C VAL A 158 -2.40 20.53 2.62
N PHE A 159 -3.00 19.65 3.41
CA PHE A 159 -4.07 20.01 4.34
C PHE A 159 -3.56 20.38 5.73
N GLU A 160 -2.24 20.46 5.94
CA GLU A 160 -1.65 20.88 7.22
C GLU A 160 -2.10 20.04 8.43
N PHE A 161 -2.56 18.80 8.20
CA PHE A 161 -2.78 17.85 9.29
C PHE A 161 -1.45 17.59 10.00
N VAL A 162 -0.39 17.46 9.20
CA VAL A 162 1.00 17.32 9.66
C VAL A 162 1.89 18.34 8.94
N ASN A 163 3.08 18.60 9.49
CA ASN A 163 4.15 19.33 8.84
C ASN A 163 5.44 18.51 8.99
N THR A 164 5.71 17.63 8.03
CA THR A 164 6.73 16.58 8.14
C THR A 164 7.50 16.44 6.85
N LYS A 165 8.77 16.05 6.93
CA LYS A 165 9.65 15.99 5.75
C LYS A 165 9.62 14.64 5.05
N ASN A 166 9.24 13.58 5.76
CA ASN A 166 9.27 12.23 5.22
C ASN A 166 8.03 11.41 5.65
N PRO A 167 7.71 10.32 4.92
CA PRO A 167 6.55 9.48 5.22
C PRO A 167 6.55 8.85 6.61
N LYS A 168 7.72 8.51 7.17
CA LYS A 168 7.84 7.90 8.50
C LYS A 168 7.41 8.89 9.59
N GLU A 169 7.85 10.15 9.51
CA GLU A 169 7.38 11.20 10.41
C GLU A 169 5.87 11.43 10.26
N THR A 170 5.36 11.47 9.02
CA THR A 170 3.92 11.61 8.77
C THR A 170 3.11 10.49 9.41
N GLU A 171 3.58 9.25 9.35
CA GLU A 171 2.92 8.10 9.97
C GLU A 171 2.72 8.33 11.47
N PHE A 172 3.80 8.62 12.20
CA PHE A 172 3.74 8.85 13.64
C PHE A 172 2.89 10.08 14.03
N GLU A 173 2.96 11.16 13.26
CA GLU A 173 2.13 12.35 13.52
C GLU A 173 0.65 12.10 13.22
N LEU A 174 0.33 11.38 12.15
CA LEU A 174 -1.06 11.01 11.85
C LEU A 174 -1.63 10.06 12.91
N MET A 175 -0.84 9.15 13.49
CA MET A 175 -1.31 8.27 14.57
C MET A 175 -1.79 9.04 15.80
N LYS A 176 -1.26 10.25 16.05
CA LYS A 176 -1.72 11.12 17.15
C LYS A 176 -3.07 11.78 16.82
N ILE A 177 -3.29 12.12 15.56
CA ILE A 177 -4.41 12.93 15.09
C ILE A 177 -5.61 12.06 14.67
N VAL A 178 -5.37 11.02 13.89
CA VAL A 178 -6.40 10.21 13.23
C VAL A 178 -6.97 9.18 14.21
N PRO A 179 -8.31 9.08 14.38
CA PRO A 179 -8.92 8.01 15.16
C PRO A 179 -8.60 6.62 14.57
N LYS A 180 -8.27 5.65 15.44
CA LYS A 180 -7.86 4.28 15.05
C LYS A 180 -8.76 3.62 14.01
N LYS A 181 -10.07 3.79 14.11
CA LYS A 181 -11.07 3.26 13.16
C LYS A 181 -10.86 3.67 11.68
N TYR A 182 -10.03 4.68 11.42
CA TYR A 182 -9.71 5.16 10.08
C TYR A 182 -8.29 4.80 9.62
N TRP A 183 -7.46 4.17 10.46
CA TRP A 183 -6.04 3.94 10.15
C TRP A 183 -5.83 3.07 8.91
N SER A 184 -6.58 1.98 8.78
CA SER A 184 -6.51 1.11 7.59
C SER A 184 -7.14 1.77 6.35
N ARG A 185 -8.11 2.68 6.54
CA ARG A 185 -8.88 3.29 5.44
C ARG A 185 -8.18 4.50 4.82
N ILE A 186 -7.38 5.24 5.61
CA ILE A 186 -6.80 6.50 5.16
C ILE A 186 -5.93 6.36 3.90
N ASN A 187 -5.14 5.29 3.80
CA ASN A 187 -4.28 5.08 2.65
C ASN A 187 -5.10 4.98 1.36
N ARG A 188 -6.06 4.06 1.33
CA ARG A 188 -6.92 3.83 0.17
C ARG A 188 -7.60 5.12 -0.29
N ILE A 189 -8.26 5.83 0.64
CA ILE A 189 -9.01 7.06 0.33
C ILE A 189 -8.08 8.13 -0.26
N PHE A 190 -6.93 8.37 0.38
CA PHE A 190 -5.99 9.40 -0.09
C PHE A 190 -5.25 9.01 -1.36
N VAL A 191 -5.02 7.72 -1.62
CA VAL A 191 -4.47 7.23 -2.89
C VAL A 191 -5.45 7.48 -4.03
N LEU A 192 -6.73 7.12 -3.86
CA LEU A 192 -7.76 7.32 -4.88
C LEU A 192 -7.94 8.82 -5.19
N TRP A 193 -8.09 9.64 -4.15
CA TRP A 193 -8.20 11.09 -4.28
C TRP A 193 -6.95 11.71 -4.90
N GLY A 194 -5.77 11.29 -4.42
CA GLY A 194 -4.49 11.81 -4.85
C GLY A 194 -4.10 11.45 -6.28
N LYS A 195 -4.67 10.40 -6.87
CA LYS A 195 -4.48 10.03 -8.28
C LYS A 195 -5.27 10.95 -9.22
N GLU A 196 -6.41 11.48 -8.79
CA GLU A 196 -7.23 12.39 -9.58
C GLU A 196 -6.70 13.83 -9.55
N VAL A 197 -6.13 14.25 -8.41
CA VAL A 197 -5.61 15.61 -8.23
C VAL A 197 -4.08 15.62 -8.23
N LYS A 198 -3.49 16.22 -9.28
CA LYS A 198 -2.04 16.41 -9.41
C LYS A 198 -1.55 17.67 -8.68
N GLY A 199 -0.30 17.67 -8.21
CA GLY A 199 0.34 18.83 -7.59
C GLY A 199 -0.01 19.04 -6.10
N ARG A 200 0.21 20.25 -5.58
CA ARG A 200 0.02 20.59 -4.15
C ARG A 200 -1.03 21.67 -3.88
N ASN A 201 -1.86 22.00 -4.87
CA ASN A 201 -2.88 23.04 -4.72
C ASN A 201 -4.07 22.51 -3.89
N LYS A 202 -4.24 23.03 -2.66
CA LYS A 202 -5.32 22.67 -1.74
C LYS A 202 -6.72 22.92 -2.32
N ASN A 203 -6.91 23.98 -3.09
CA ASN A 203 -8.22 24.32 -3.66
C ASN A 203 -8.67 23.28 -4.70
N LYS A 204 -7.75 22.80 -5.55
CA LYS A 204 -8.06 21.72 -6.50
C LYS A 204 -8.50 20.43 -5.81
N PHE A 205 -7.91 20.14 -4.66
CA PHE A 205 -8.31 18.99 -3.84
C PHE A 205 -9.73 19.18 -3.28
N LEU A 206 -10.05 20.37 -2.78
CA LEU A 206 -11.37 20.71 -2.25
C LEU A 206 -12.46 20.73 -3.34
N GLU A 207 -12.19 21.35 -4.49
CA GLU A 207 -13.07 21.34 -5.67
C GLU A 207 -13.46 19.89 -6.03
N ARG A 208 -12.47 19.00 -6.09
CA ARG A 208 -12.72 17.60 -6.43
C ARG A 208 -13.55 16.85 -5.39
N LEU A 209 -13.64 17.30 -4.14
CA LEU A 209 -14.54 16.69 -3.14
C LEU A 209 -15.99 17.17 -3.27
N ASN A 210 -16.21 18.33 -3.90
CA ASN A 210 -17.52 18.95 -4.04
C ASN A 210 -18.20 18.63 -5.39
N GLU A 211 -17.45 18.16 -6.38
CA GLU A 211 -17.95 17.55 -7.62
C GLU A 211 -18.71 16.23 -7.36
#